data_AF-A0A3D2J1V1-F1
#
_entry.id   AF-A0A3D2J1V1-F1
#
_cell.length_a   1.000
_cell.length_b   1.000
_cell.length_c   1.000
_cell.angle_alpha   90.00
_cell.angle_beta   90.00
_cell.angle_gamma   90.00
#
_symmetry.space_group_name_H-M   'P 1'
#
loop_
_entity.id
_entity.type
_entity.pdbx_description
1 polymer ?
#
loop_
_entity_poly.entity_id
_entity_poly.type
_entity_poly.pdbx_seq_one_letter_code
_entity_poly.pdbx_strand_id
1 'polypeptide(L)'
;MSSTRGQHLIGTVLGSCVLERIIGHGGSSVVYLAQQHTPLRKVAVKVFLPRSTMDAHTRREFYRRFLREAEVASQLDHSNILPIYSYGEQDGLTIHHHALYLWWNTF
;
A
#
# COMPACT_ATOMS: atom_id res chain seq x y z
N MET A 1 19.80 -2.10 -16.27
CA MET A 1 18.59 -2.91 -15.98
C MET A 1 17.78 -2.14 -14.96
N SER A 2 16.65 -1.55 -15.36
CA SER A 2 15.86 -0.68 -14.46
C SER A 2 15.01 -1.56 -13.54
N SER A 3 15.43 -1.73 -12.29
CA SER A 3 14.65 -2.41 -11.26
C SER A 3 13.33 -1.65 -11.07
N THR A 4 12.19 -2.33 -11.27
CA THR A 4 10.89 -1.66 -11.14
C THR A 4 10.66 -1.35 -9.65
N ARG A 5 10.34 -0.09 -9.32
CA ARG A 5 10.17 0.37 -7.94
C ARG A 5 9.23 -0.57 -7.18
N GLY A 6 9.69 -1.10 -6.05
CA GLY A 6 8.89 -1.98 -5.19
C GLY A 6 8.98 -3.48 -5.51
N GLN A 7 9.68 -3.90 -6.58
CA GLN A 7 9.86 -5.33 -6.88
C GLN A 7 10.47 -6.12 -5.72
N HIS A 8 11.39 -5.52 -4.95
CA HIS A 8 12.03 -6.17 -3.80
C HIS A 8 11.07 -6.49 -2.65
N LEU A 9 9.85 -5.94 -2.66
CA LEU A 9 8.82 -6.24 -1.65
C LEU A 9 7.94 -7.44 -2.04
N ILE A 10 8.01 -7.93 -3.29
CA ILE A 10 7.27 -9.15 -3.66
C ILE A 10 7.80 -10.34 -2.86
N GLY A 11 6.88 -11.15 -2.32
CA GLY A 11 7.17 -12.26 -1.40
C GLY A 11 7.32 -11.83 0.05
N THR A 12 7.38 -10.54 0.36
CA THR A 12 7.43 -10.06 1.75
C THR A 12 6.03 -10.09 2.37
N VAL A 13 6.02 -10.24 3.70
CA VAL A 13 4.79 -10.18 4.51
C VAL A 13 4.63 -8.79 5.08
N LEU A 14 3.52 -8.13 4.79
CA LEU A 14 3.07 -6.91 5.45
C LEU A 14 1.79 -7.20 6.23
N GLY A 15 1.83 -7.08 7.55
CA GLY A 15 0.75 -7.52 8.44
C GLY A 15 0.48 -9.02 8.27
N SER A 16 -0.74 -9.38 7.87
CA SER A 16 -1.13 -10.76 7.52
C SER A 16 -1.16 -11.02 6.00
N CYS A 17 -0.59 -10.11 5.20
CA CYS A 17 -0.65 -10.14 3.75
C CYS A 17 0.71 -10.46 3.12
N VAL A 18 0.76 -11.50 2.28
CA VAL A 18 1.92 -11.80 1.43
C VAL A 18 1.78 -11.04 0.11
N LEU A 19 2.74 -10.18 -0.24
CA LEU A 19 2.71 -9.42 -1.49
C LEU A 19 3.06 -10.33 -2.68
N GLU A 20 2.17 -10.47 -3.66
CA GLU A 20 2.36 -11.44 -4.76
C GLU A 20 2.92 -10.78 -6.03
N ARG A 21 2.34 -9.65 -6.43
CA ARG A 21 2.78 -8.91 -7.62
C ARG A 21 2.33 -7.46 -7.58
N ILE A 22 3.05 -6.60 -8.28
CA ILE A 22 2.63 -5.22 -8.50
C ILE A 22 1.44 -5.21 -9.47
N ILE A 23 0.40 -4.46 -9.14
CA ILE A 23 -0.79 -4.24 -9.97
C ILE A 23 -0.98 -2.77 -10.36
N GLY A 24 -0.22 -1.86 -9.76
CA GLY A 24 -0.27 -0.45 -10.13
C GLY A 24 0.84 0.38 -9.49
N HIS A 25 1.13 1.52 -10.11
CA HIS A 25 2.05 2.53 -9.57
C HIS A 25 1.31 3.85 -9.41
N GLY A 26 1.34 4.41 -8.20
CA GLY A 26 0.98 5.81 -7.97
C GLY A 26 2.22 6.71 -8.02
N GLY A 27 2.06 8.02 -7.83
CA GLY A 27 3.20 8.96 -7.79
C GLY A 27 4.28 8.52 -6.77
N SER A 28 3.87 8.34 -5.51
CA SER A 28 4.74 7.97 -4.38
C SER A 28 4.34 6.64 -3.74
N SER A 29 3.60 5.81 -4.46
CA SER A 29 3.09 4.54 -3.94
C SER A 29 3.18 3.43 -4.98
N VAL A 30 3.16 2.19 -4.53
CA VAL A 30 3.00 0.99 -5.37
C VAL A 30 1.84 0.19 -4.81
N VAL A 31 0.97 -0.32 -5.69
CA VAL A 31 -0.16 -1.16 -5.33
C VAL A 31 0.19 -2.60 -5.69
N TYR A 32 0.04 -3.50 -4.73
CA TYR A 32 0.28 -4.92 -4.89
C TYR A 32 -1.02 -5.70 -4.78
N LEU A 33 -1.15 -6.77 -5.56
CA LEU A 33 -2.04 -7.87 -5.19
C LEU A 33 -1.36 -8.64 -4.07
N ALA A 34 -2.10 -8.92 -3.01
CA ALA A 34 -1.60 -9.68 -1.88
C ALA A 34 -2.60 -10.74 -1.42
N GLN A 35 -2.08 -11.81 -0.83
CA GLN A 35 -2.86 -12.82 -0.13
C GLN A 35 -2.90 -12.49 1.37
N GLN A 36 -4.07 -12.09 1.87
CA GLN A 36 -4.31 -12.01 3.31
C GLN A 36 -4.63 -13.42 3.85
N HIS A 37 -4.00 -13.82 4.95
CA HIS A 37 -4.22 -15.15 5.56
C HIS A 37 -5.29 -15.16 6.65
N THR A 38 -5.61 -14.01 7.25
CA THR A 38 -6.61 -13.92 8.32
C THR A 38 -7.42 -12.62 8.20
N PRO A 39 -8.68 -12.67 7.72
CA PRO A 39 -9.29 -13.81 7.01
C PRO A 39 -8.60 -14.11 5.68
N LEU A 40 -8.81 -15.32 5.14
CA LEU A 40 -8.23 -15.73 3.86
C LEU A 40 -8.93 -15.01 2.70
N ARG A 41 -8.24 -14.07 2.04
CA ARG A 41 -8.76 -13.35 0.86
C ARG A 41 -7.67 -12.66 0.06
N LYS A 42 -7.97 -12.31 -1.20
CA LYS A 42 -7.15 -11.39 -1.99
C LYS A 42 -7.46 -9.95 -1.60
N VAL A 43 -6.41 -9.16 -1.46
CA VAL A 43 -6.50 -7.71 -1.18
C VAL A 43 -5.52 -6.95 -2.05
N ALA A 44 -5.83 -5.68 -2.31
CA ALA A 44 -4.87 -4.74 -2.85
C ALA A 44 -4.15 -4.03 -1.69
N VAL A 45 -2.82 -4.05 -1.68
CA VAL A 45 -2.00 -3.38 -0.67
C VAL A 45 -1.31 -2.20 -1.32
N LYS A 46 -1.67 -0.97 -0.94
CA LYS A 46 -1.00 0.24 -1.40
C LYS A 46 0.10 0.60 -0.40
N VAL A 47 1.35 0.57 -0.86
CA VAL A 47 2.53 0.87 -0.03
C VAL A 47 3.11 2.23 -0.41
N PHE A 48 3.37 3.08 0.58
CA PHE A 48 4.10 4.33 0.38
C PHE A 48 5.59 4.06 0.12
N LEU A 49 6.05 4.45 -1.07
CA LEU A 49 7.39 4.21 -1.61
C LEU A 49 7.89 5.49 -2.30
N PRO A 50 8.36 6.49 -1.54
CA PRO A 50 8.86 7.72 -2.10
C PRO A 50 10.14 7.45 -2.91
N ARG A 51 10.35 8.23 -3.97
CA ARG A 51 11.60 8.14 -4.74
C ARG A 51 12.74 8.72 -3.91
N SER A 52 13.93 8.14 -4.03
CA SER A 52 15.14 8.61 -3.33
C SER A 52 15.48 10.07 -3.68
N THR A 53 15.10 10.52 -4.88
CA THR A 53 15.31 11.89 -5.37
C THR A 53 14.31 12.90 -4.82
N MET A 54 13.28 12.48 -4.07
CA MET A 54 12.31 13.41 -3.48
C MET A 54 12.91 14.07 -2.23
N ASP A 55 12.84 15.40 -2.21
CA ASP A 55 13.18 16.20 -1.05
C ASP A 55 12.26 15.90 0.14
N ALA A 56 12.73 16.25 1.34
CA ALA A 56 12.04 15.93 2.59
C ALA A 56 10.65 16.59 2.69
N HIS A 57 10.50 17.81 2.18
CA HIS A 57 9.24 18.56 2.25
C HIS A 57 8.19 17.89 1.35
N THR A 58 8.53 17.65 0.09
CA THR A 58 7.66 16.95 -0.86
C THR A 58 7.31 15.54 -0.37
N ARG A 59 8.28 14.80 0.17
CA ARG A 59 8.04 13.48 0.77
C ARG A 59 7.01 13.54 1.89
N ARG A 60 7.11 14.54 2.77
CA ARG A 60 6.16 14.76 3.88
C ARG A 60 4.76 15.06 3.36
N GLU A 61 4.62 15.89 2.34
CA GLU A 61 3.32 16.22 1.75
C GLU A 61 2.63 15.02 1.11
N PHE A 62 3.36 14.20 0.33
CA PHE A 62 2.80 12.97 -0.21
C PHE A 62 2.44 11.96 0.89
N TYR A 63 3.24 11.88 1.94
CA TYR A 63 2.94 11.02 3.08
C TYR A 63 1.66 11.46 3.80
N ARG A 64 1.50 12.77 4.06
CA ARG A 64 0.25 13.33 4.64
C ARG A 64 -0.97 13.00 3.79
N ARG A 65 -0.86 13.14 2.46
CA ARG A 65 -1.94 12.77 1.54
C ARG A 65 -2.27 11.29 1.60
N PHE A 66 -1.26 10.42 1.65
CA PHE A 66 -1.45 8.98 1.78
C PHE A 66 -2.24 8.62 3.05
N LEU A 67 -1.89 9.20 4.20
CA LEU A 67 -2.62 9.00 5.44
C LEU A 67 -4.05 9.54 5.37
N ARG A 68 -4.23 10.74 4.80
CA ARG A 68 -5.55 11.36 4.66
C ARG A 68 -6.48 10.55 3.77
N GLU A 69 -5.97 10.00 2.67
CA GLU A 69 -6.73 9.09 1.80
C GLU A 69 -7.19 7.86 2.58
N ALA A 70 -6.30 7.25 3.37
CA ALA A 70 -6.64 6.09 4.20
C ALA A 70 -7.70 6.45 5.25
N GLU A 71 -7.54 7.57 5.96
CA GLU A 71 -8.48 8.03 6.98
C GLU A 71 -9.86 8.27 6.37
N VAL A 72 -9.96 9.10 5.32
CA VAL A 72 -11.23 9.44 4.69
C VAL A 72 -11.92 8.19 4.15
N ALA A 73 -11.21 7.33 3.43
CA ALA A 73 -11.84 6.13 2.87
C ALA A 73 -12.18 5.07 3.95
N SER A 74 -11.53 5.07 5.11
CA SER A 74 -11.88 4.18 6.23
C SER A 74 -13.20 4.57 6.92
N GLN A 75 -13.63 5.82 6.76
CA GLN A 75 -14.90 6.33 7.28
C GLN A 75 -16.08 6.07 6.34
N LEU A 76 -15.81 5.61 5.11
CA LEU A 76 -16.83 5.39 4.09
C LEU A 76 -17.29 3.92 4.12
N ASP A 77 -18.55 3.70 4.46
CA ASP A 77 -19.21 2.39 4.37
C ASP A 77 -20.34 2.46 3.32
N HIS A 78 -20.01 2.11 2.08
CA HIS A 78 -20.96 2.06 0.97
C HIS A 78 -20.56 0.96 -0.01
N SER A 79 -21.54 0.29 -0.60
CA SER A 79 -21.36 -0.77 -1.61
C SER A 79 -20.51 -0.41 -2.85
N ASN A 80 -20.26 0.89 -3.08
CA ASN A 80 -19.52 1.40 -4.23
C ASN A 80 -18.16 1.99 -3.84
N ILE A 81 -17.81 1.93 -2.57
CA ILE A 81 -16.56 2.46 -2.04
C ILE A 81 -15.75 1.26 -1.53
N LEU A 82 -14.50 1.15 -1.98
CA LEU A 82 -13.65 0.04 -1.60
C LEU A 82 -13.37 0.12 -0.09
N PRO A 83 -13.79 -0.88 0.71
CA PRO A 83 -13.57 -0.84 2.14
C PRO A 83 -12.07 -0.93 2.44
N ILE A 84 -11.62 -0.09 3.36
CA ILE A 84 -10.29 -0.17 3.96
C ILE A 84 -10.37 -1.06 5.18
N TYR A 85 -9.54 -2.10 5.21
CA TYR A 85 -9.53 -3.05 6.33
C TYR A 85 -8.57 -2.67 7.45
N SER A 86 -7.47 -2.02 7.09
CA SER A 86 -6.43 -1.60 8.03
C SER A 86 -5.46 -0.64 7.32
N TYR A 87 -4.72 0.13 8.10
CA TYR A 87 -3.52 0.81 7.66
C TYR A 87 -2.50 0.80 8.81
N GLY A 88 -1.21 0.77 8.49
CA GLY A 88 -0.16 0.67 9.50
C GLY A 88 1.24 0.83 8.94
N GLU A 89 2.21 0.90 9.85
CA GLU A 89 3.63 0.94 9.59
C GLU A 89 4.26 -0.41 9.97
N GLN A 90 5.24 -0.87 9.21
CA GLN A 90 5.99 -2.08 9.54
C GLN A 90 7.49 -1.86 9.36
N ASP A 91 8.23 -2.06 10.45
CA ASP A 91 9.68 -1.92 10.52
C ASP A 91 10.37 -3.27 10.25
N GLY A 92 11.35 -3.29 9.35
CA GLY A 92 12.16 -4.50 9.15
C GLY A 92 13.27 -4.40 8.11
N LEU A 93 13.21 -3.44 7.19
CA LEU A 93 14.21 -3.27 6.12
C LEU A 93 14.35 -1.78 5.77
N THR A 94 15.05 -1.01 6.60
CA THR A 94 15.64 0.33 6.30
C THR A 94 14.70 1.42 5.75
N ILE A 95 13.40 1.16 5.57
CA ILE A 95 12.45 2.09 4.98
C ILE A 95 11.11 1.88 5.70
N HIS A 96 10.69 2.87 6.48
CA HIS A 96 9.35 2.94 7.06
C HIS A 96 8.32 2.92 5.92
N HIS A 97 7.65 1.79 5.71
CA HIS A 97 6.65 1.60 4.67
C HIS A 97 5.26 1.63 5.31
N HIS A 98 4.41 2.54 4.83
CA HIS A 98 3.01 2.57 5.24
C HIS A 98 2.17 1.83 4.23
N ALA A 99 1.36 0.89 4.72
CA ALA A 99 0.50 0.05 3.90
C ALA A 99 -0.97 0.38 4.16
N LEU A 100 -1.76 0.38 3.09
CA LEU A 100 -3.21 0.45 3.11
C LEU A 100 -3.78 -0.81 2.48
N TYR A 101 -4.67 -1.52 3.18
CA TYR A 101 -5.26 -2.78 2.72
C TYR A 101 -6.68 -2.53 2.21
N LEU A 102 -6.90 -2.77 0.91
CA LEU A 102 -8.15 -2.54 0.19
C LEU A 102 -8.74 -3.85 -0.33
N TRP A 103 -10.07 -3.95 -0.36
CA TRP A 103 -10.77 -5.00 -1.11
C TRP A 103 -10.93 -4.60 -2.58
N TRP A 104 -10.81 -5.56 -3.52
CA TRP A 104 -11.05 -5.34 -4.95
C TRP A 104 -12.32 -6.06 -5.37
N ASN A 105 -13.25 -5.37 -6.04
CA ASN A 105 -14.39 -6.01 -6.71
C ASN A 105 -14.21 -5.86 -8.23
N THR A 106 -14.10 -7.01 -8.89
CA THR A 106 -14.26 -7.29 -10.34
C THR A 106 -13.54 -6.39 -11.35
N PHE A 107 -12.28 -6.74 -11.65
CA PHE A 107 -11.75 -7.00 -12.99
C PHE A 107 -10.61 -8.01 -12.86
#